data_AF-A0A959RSA5-F1
#
_entry.id   AF-A0A959RSA5-F1
#
_cell.length_a   1.000
_cell.length_b   1.000
_cell.length_c   1.000
_cell.angle_alpha   90.00
_cell.angle_beta   90.00
_cell.angle_gamma   90.00
#
_symmetry.space_group_name_H-M   'P 1'
#
loop_
_entity.id
_entity.type
_entity.pdbx_description
1 polymer ?
#
loop_
_entity_poly.entity_id
_entity_poly.type
_entity_poly.pdbx_seq_one_letter_code
_entity_poly.pdbx_strand_id
1 'polypeptide(L)'
;MDRITQSFIKELLETEELTSKGESKDFEKLANYSIISNEYNKTFDLNFVTIGDGDDTGIDGISIIVNGVLIENTEEIDDLIEKNGTIEVEFTFIQSKTSSSFSTSELN
;
A
#
# COMPACT_ATOMS: atom_id res chain seq x y z
N MET A 1 5.91 19.44 2.82
CA MET A 1 4.51 19.01 2.63
C MET A 1 3.56 20.10 3.13
N ASP A 2 2.34 20.22 2.58
CA ASP A 2 1.39 21.23 3.05
C ASP A 2 0.65 20.78 4.32
N ARG A 3 -0.02 21.73 5.00
CA ARG A 3 -0.66 21.49 6.30
C ARG A 3 -1.81 20.48 6.25
N ILE A 4 -2.50 20.35 5.11
CA ILE A 4 -3.63 19.43 4.97
C ILE A 4 -3.09 18.00 4.92
N THR A 5 -2.10 17.75 4.06
CA THR A 5 -1.46 16.43 3.95
C THR A 5 -0.83 16.00 5.28
N GLN A 6 -0.17 16.92 6.01
CA GLN A 6 0.36 16.63 7.34
C GLN A 6 -0.74 16.24 8.35
N SER A 7 -1.93 16.84 8.25
CA SER A 7 -3.08 16.48 9.07
C SER A 7 -3.54 15.05 8.78
N PHE A 8 -3.63 14.67 7.50
CA PHE A 8 -4.03 13.31 7.11
C PHE A 8 -3.01 12.26 7.54
N ILE A 9 -1.70 12.54 7.42
CA ILE A 9 -0.67 11.64 7.95
C ILE A 9 -0.88 11.42 9.45
N LYS A 10 -1.07 12.50 10.21
CA LYS A 10 -1.25 12.41 11.65
C LYS A 10 -2.48 11.58 12.02
N GLU A 11 -3.61 11.83 11.37
CA GLU A 11 -4.85 11.10 11.60
C GLU A 11 -4.73 9.62 11.25
N LEU A 12 -4.05 9.29 10.14
CA LEU A 12 -3.76 7.92 9.75
C LEU A 12 -2.91 7.21 10.80
N LEU A 13 -1.80 7.82 11.22
CA LEU A 13 -0.91 7.23 12.23
C LEU A 13 -1.65 6.99 13.57
N GLU A 14 -2.53 7.91 13.97
CA GLU A 14 -3.35 7.74 15.17
C GLU A 14 -4.39 6.61 15.02
N THR A 15 -5.03 6.50 13.85
CA THR A 15 -6.08 5.50 13.59
C THR A 15 -5.51 4.08 13.46
N GLU A 16 -4.37 3.95 12.77
CA GLU A 16 -3.68 2.67 12.55
C GLU A 16 -2.75 2.30 13.74
N GLU A 17 -2.75 3.10 14.81
CA GLU A 17 -1.88 2.94 15.99
C GLU A 17 -0.38 2.85 15.63
N LEU A 18 0.04 3.55 14.58
CA LEU A 18 1.40 3.52 14.06
C LEU A 18 2.26 4.63 14.64
N THR A 19 3.51 4.30 14.96
CA THR A 19 4.51 5.31 15.32
C THR A 19 5.11 5.93 14.07
N SER A 20 5.25 7.25 14.08
CA SER A 20 5.93 8.00 13.04
C SER A 20 7.36 7.48 12.82
N LYS A 21 7.71 7.23 11.56
CA LYS A 21 9.07 6.85 11.14
C LYS A 21 9.78 7.97 10.36
N GLY A 22 9.16 9.15 10.27
CA GLY A 22 9.66 10.31 9.55
C GLY A 22 8.77 10.69 8.37
N GLU A 23 8.83 11.96 7.96
CA GLU A 23 7.87 12.54 7.01
C GLU A 23 7.76 11.78 5.68
N SER A 24 8.87 11.25 5.14
CA SER A 24 8.83 10.44 3.91
C SER A 24 8.10 9.12 4.12
N LYS A 25 8.51 8.34 5.14
CA LYS A 25 7.93 7.02 5.43
C LYS A 25 6.47 7.11 5.85
N ASP A 26 6.08 8.18 6.53
CA ASP A 26 4.69 8.37 6.93
C ASP A 26 3.82 8.86 5.77
N PHE A 27 4.40 9.55 4.79
CA PHE A 27 3.73 9.86 3.53
C PHE A 27 3.56 8.65 2.62
N GLU A 28 4.57 7.77 2.55
CA GLU A 28 4.47 6.48 1.85
C GLU A 28 3.27 5.67 2.36
N LYS A 29 3.15 5.54 3.69
CA LYS A 29 1.98 4.91 4.34
C LYS A 29 0.66 5.56 3.95
N LEU A 30 0.60 6.90 3.92
CA LEU A 30 -0.61 7.61 3.51
C LEU A 30 -0.98 7.34 2.05
N ALA A 31 -0.01 7.32 1.15
CA ALA A 31 -0.22 7.00 -0.25
C ALA A 31 -0.72 5.55 -0.41
N ASN A 32 -0.07 4.60 0.26
CA ASN A 32 -0.46 3.19 0.26
C ASN A 32 -1.88 3.00 0.75
N TYR A 33 -2.20 3.55 1.92
CA TYR A 33 -3.54 3.45 2.51
C TYR A 33 -4.60 4.05 1.58
N SER A 34 -4.35 5.23 1.03
CA SER A 34 -5.33 5.94 0.19
C SER A 34 -5.66 5.20 -1.10
N ILE A 35 -4.66 4.56 -1.73
CA ILE A 35 -4.87 3.81 -2.96
C ILE A 35 -5.51 2.46 -2.65
N ILE A 36 -4.99 1.74 -1.65
CA ILE A 36 -5.44 0.36 -1.38
C ILE A 36 -6.85 0.36 -0.78
N SER A 37 -7.21 1.36 0.03
CA SER A 37 -8.59 1.48 0.52
C SER A 37 -9.62 1.75 -0.58
N ASN A 38 -9.19 2.31 -1.72
CA ASN A 38 -10.06 2.49 -2.89
C ASN A 38 -10.30 1.17 -3.64
N GLU A 39 -9.25 0.36 -3.81
CA GLU A 39 -9.34 -0.94 -4.50
C GLU A 39 -9.94 -2.04 -3.58
N TYR A 40 -9.63 -1.99 -2.29
CA TYR A 40 -10.05 -2.96 -1.28
C TYR A 40 -10.92 -2.30 -0.21
N ASN A 41 -12.23 -2.35 -0.42
CA ASN A 41 -13.26 -1.72 0.44
C ASN A 41 -13.49 -2.47 1.78
N LYS A 42 -12.48 -3.13 2.32
CA LYS A 42 -12.49 -3.87 3.60
C LYS A 42 -11.29 -3.44 4.44
N THR A 43 -11.30 -3.77 5.72
CA THR A 43 -10.14 -3.54 6.59
C THR A 43 -8.96 -4.43 6.15
N PHE A 44 -7.76 -3.86 6.18
CA PHE A 44 -6.49 -4.53 5.93
C PHE A 44 -5.43 -3.93 6.87
N ASP A 45 -4.34 -4.66 7.09
CA ASP A 45 -3.20 -4.14 7.84
C ASP A 45 -2.24 -3.42 6.89
N LEU A 46 -2.07 -2.12 7.12
CA LEU A 46 -1.21 -1.25 6.31
C LEU A 46 0.25 -1.72 6.26
N ASN A 47 0.73 -2.45 7.27
CA ASN A 47 2.09 -2.97 7.30
C ASN A 47 2.32 -4.10 6.28
N PHE A 48 1.30 -4.88 5.95
CA PHE A 48 1.44 -5.97 4.96
C PHE A 48 1.56 -5.44 3.53
N VAL A 49 0.98 -4.27 3.28
CA VAL A 49 0.96 -3.66 1.95
C VAL A 49 1.99 -2.55 1.76
N THR A 50 2.70 -2.19 2.83
CA THR A 50 3.79 -1.19 2.79
C THR A 50 5.13 -1.91 2.70
N ILE A 51 5.91 -1.56 1.68
CA ILE A 51 7.27 -2.05 1.46
C ILE A 51 8.20 -0.85 1.65
N GLY A 52 9.40 -1.00 2.22
CA GLY A 52 10.26 0.18 2.32
C GLY A 52 11.39 0.15 3.33
N ASP A 53 12.14 -0.96 3.41
CA ASP A 53 13.36 -1.04 4.22
C ASP A 53 14.66 -1.01 3.39
N GLY A 54 14.63 -0.41 2.20
CA GLY A 54 15.81 0.12 1.50
C GLY A 54 16.36 -0.70 0.34
N ASP A 55 15.69 -1.79 -0.07
CA ASP A 55 16.10 -2.66 -1.19
C ASP A 55 14.92 -3.02 -2.12
N ASP A 56 13.91 -2.17 -2.11
CA ASP A 56 12.56 -2.37 -2.67
C ASP A 56 12.40 -1.82 -4.10
N THR A 57 13.51 -1.48 -4.77
CA THR A 57 13.56 -0.97 -6.15
C THR A 57 12.68 0.29 -6.37
N GLY A 58 12.34 1.00 -5.29
CA GLY A 58 11.50 2.20 -5.31
C GLY A 58 9.99 1.93 -5.25
N ILE A 59 9.58 0.72 -4.88
CA ILE A 59 8.17 0.38 -4.61
C ILE A 59 7.91 0.57 -3.12
N ASP A 60 7.09 1.55 -2.78
CA ASP A 60 6.71 1.86 -1.39
C ASP A 60 5.53 1.00 -0.91
N GLY A 61 4.77 0.40 -1.83
CA GLY A 61 3.64 -0.45 -1.48
C GLY A 61 3.22 -1.40 -2.57
N ILE A 62 2.68 -2.55 -2.15
CA ILE A 62 2.10 -3.58 -3.02
C ILE A 62 0.80 -4.09 -2.43
N SER A 63 -0.20 -4.33 -3.27
CA SER A 63 -1.35 -5.17 -2.92
C SER A 63 -1.60 -6.20 -4.01
N ILE A 64 -1.93 -7.41 -3.58
CA ILE A 64 -2.33 -8.53 -4.44
C ILE A 64 -3.73 -8.91 -4.04
N ILE A 65 -4.71 -8.66 -4.89
CA ILE A 65 -6.11 -9.01 -4.63
C ILE A 65 -6.49 -10.16 -5.56
N VAL A 66 -6.85 -11.31 -4.98
CA VAL A 66 -7.30 -12.48 -5.73
C VAL A 66 -8.79 -12.68 -5.44
N ASN A 67 -9.61 -12.67 -6.49
CA ASN A 67 -11.07 -12.83 -6.38
C ASN A 67 -11.72 -11.89 -5.34
N GLY A 68 -11.22 -10.65 -5.23
CA GLY A 68 -11.72 -9.64 -4.28
C GLY A 68 -11.29 -9.84 -2.82
N VAL A 69 -10.26 -10.66 -2.58
CA VAL A 69 -9.61 -10.88 -1.28
C VAL A 69 -8.16 -10.40 -1.37
N LEU A 70 -7.76 -9.50 -0.47
CA LEU A 70 -6.36 -9.10 -0.33
C LEU A 70 -5.57 -10.28 0.25
N ILE A 71 -4.50 -10.66 -0.43
CA ILE A 71 -3.69 -11.83 -0.07
C ILE A 71 -2.51 -11.40 0.79
N GLU A 72 -2.42 -11.98 1.99
CA GLU A 72 -1.30 -11.80 2.91
C GLU A 72 -0.34 -13.01 2.86
N ASN A 73 -0.87 -14.21 2.61
CA ASN A 73 -0.10 -15.44 2.43
C ASN A 73 -0.50 -16.18 1.14
N THR A 74 0.49 -16.72 0.42
CA THR A 74 0.28 -17.54 -0.79
C THR A 74 -0.60 -18.77 -0.56
N GLU A 75 -0.65 -19.33 0.64
CA GLU A 75 -1.52 -20.48 0.97
C GLU A 75 -3.01 -20.15 0.79
N GLU A 76 -3.42 -18.89 0.95
CA GLU A 76 -4.81 -18.45 0.73
C GLU A 76 -5.25 -18.58 -0.72
N ILE A 77 -4.29 -18.57 -1.66
CA ILE A 77 -4.57 -18.69 -3.09
C ILE A 77 -5.03 -20.11 -3.42
N ASP A 78 -4.44 -21.14 -2.80
CA ASP A 78 -4.82 -22.53 -3.02
C ASP A 78 -6.29 -22.76 -2.62
N ASP A 79 -6.69 -22.22 -1.47
CA ASP A 79 -8.09 -22.25 -0.99
C ASP A 79 -9.06 -21.54 -1.96
N LEU A 80 -8.62 -20.45 -2.60
CA LEU A 80 -9.41 -19.71 -3.58
C LEU A 80 -9.51 -20.46 -4.91
N ILE A 81 -8.45 -21.15 -5.34
CA ILE A 81 -8.43 -22.00 -6.54
C ILE A 81 -9.39 -23.17 -6.37
N GLU A 82 -9.34 -23.87 -5.22
CA GLU A 82 -10.21 -25.02 -4.95
C GLU A 82 -11.70 -24.64 -4.97
N LYS A 83 -12.06 -23.43 -4.52
CA LYS A 83 -13.46 -22.98 -4.43
C LYS A 83 -14.03 -22.49 -5.76
N ASN A 84 -13.28 -21.69 -6.52
CA ASN A 84 -13.83 -20.94 -7.66
C ASN A 84 -13.47 -21.55 -9.03
N GLY A 85 -12.44 -22.40 -9.12
CA GLY A 85 -11.96 -22.99 -10.38
C GLY A 85 -11.33 -21.99 -11.36
N THR A 86 -11.40 -20.69 -11.07
CA THR A 86 -10.76 -19.59 -11.80
C THR A 86 -10.21 -18.56 -10.81
N ILE A 87 -9.12 -17.89 -11.19
CA ILE A 87 -8.53 -16.79 -10.43
C ILE A 87 -8.54 -15.52 -11.27
N GLU A 88 -9.05 -14.45 -10.68
CA GLU A 88 -8.85 -13.07 -11.13
C GLU A 88 -7.90 -12.41 -10.14
N VAL A 89 -6.81 -11.84 -10.66
CA VAL A 89 -5.75 -11.25 -9.84
C VAL A 89 -5.53 -9.80 -10.25
N GLU A 90 -5.58 -8.92 -9.26
CA GLU A 90 -5.24 -7.51 -9.38
C GLU A 90 -3.95 -7.23 -8.62
N PHE A 91 -2.99 -6.60 -9.29
CA PHE A 91 -1.74 -6.15 -8.71
C PHE A 91 -1.71 -4.63 -8.71
N THR A 92 -1.47 -4.06 -7.53
CA THR A 92 -1.27 -2.61 -7.38
C THR A 92 0.13 -2.38 -6.86
N PHE A 93 0.91 -1.59 -7.59
CA PHE A 93 2.24 -1.15 -7.20
C PHE A 93 2.22 0.36 -6.97
N ILE A 94 2.77 0.79 -5.85
CA ILE A 94 2.70 2.18 -5.41
C ILE A 94 4.12 2.68 -5.21
N GLN A 95 4.41 3.82 -5.86
CA GLN A 95 5.61 4.61 -5.65
C GLN A 95 5.18 6.04 -5.36
N SER A 96 5.69 6.59 -4.28
CA SER A 96 5.34 7.89 -3.75
C SER A 96 6.58 8.77 -3.63
N LYS A 97 6.39 10.08 -3.76
CA LYS A 97 7.46 11.05 -3.55
C LYS A 97 6.94 12.27 -2.83
N THR A 98 7.77 12.78 -1.93
CA THR A 98 7.54 14.04 -1.23
C THR A 98 8.08 15.25 -2.01
N SER A 99 8.84 15.03 -3.09
CA SER A 99 9.35 16.09 -3.96
C SER A 99 8.24 16.74 -4.78
N SER A 100 8.34 18.05 -4.98
CA SER A 100 7.40 18.81 -5.82
C SER A 100 7.59 18.57 -7.33
N SER A 101 8.66 17.89 -7.71
CA SER A 101 8.96 17.49 -9.09
C SER A 101 8.85 15.99 -9.25
N PHE A 102 8.38 15.56 -10.42
CA PHE A 102 8.28 14.16 -10.83
C PHE A 102 9.05 13.98 -12.14
N SER A 103 9.89 12.95 -12.23
CA SER A 103 10.56 12.57 -13.48
C SER A 103 10.23 11.13 -13.85
N THR A 104 9.80 10.91 -15.10
CA THR A 104 9.53 9.56 -15.62
C THR A 104 10.75 8.67 -15.63
N SER A 105 11.97 9.24 -15.66
CA SER A 105 13.22 8.47 -15.54
C SER A 105 13.41 7.79 -14.19
N GLU A 106 12.55 8.10 -13.21
CA GLU A 106 12.58 7.55 -11.85
C GLU A 106 11.50 6.49 -11.64
N LEU A 107 10.61 6.28 -12.62
CA LEU A 107 9.93 5.00 -12.79
C LEU A 107 10.95 4.05 -13.42
N ASN A 108 11.32 3.01 -12.69
CA ASN A 108 12.12 1.91 -13.24
C ASN A 108 11.27 0.99 -14.12
#